data_AF-A0A1Q3H098-F1
#
_entry.id   AF-A0A1Q3H098-F1
#
_cell.length_a   1.000
_cell.length_b   1.000
_cell.length_c   1.000
_cell.angle_alpha   90.00
_cell.angle_beta   90.00
_cell.angle_gamma   90.00
#
_symmetry.space_group_name_H-M   'P 1'
#
loop_
_entity.id
_entity.type
_entity.pdbx_description
1 polymer ?
#
loop_
_entity_poly.entity_id
_entity_poly.type
_entity_poly.pdbx_seq_one_letter_code
_entity_poly.pdbx_strand_id
1 'polypeptide(L)'
;MIFILKKATPLFLLTASILFLNVQNSKAQMIAPPNNINPNHCRIIGKVVEIVPVKTTKNATQPCEKYACQAKIQVLKVLGTGVGFHTPLSIDKTILVKFAFTLLPTQKLFPKLNQALPGLSTGDKFQADVQGLPGMGEQALNFTIFTYKKQ
;
A
#
# COMPACT_ATOMS: atom_id res chain seq x y z
N MET A 1 -60.24 71.43 -13.32
CA MET A 1 -60.07 70.74 -14.62
C MET A 1 -58.62 70.27 -14.69
N ILE A 2 -58.42 68.97 -14.87
CA ILE A 2 -57.19 68.25 -15.29
C ILE A 2 -56.11 67.98 -14.21
N PHE A 3 -56.13 66.72 -13.77
CA PHE A 3 -55.05 65.90 -13.19
C PHE A 3 -53.86 65.77 -14.13
N ILE A 4 -52.61 65.76 -13.63
CA ILE A 4 -51.55 64.88 -14.16
C ILE A 4 -50.71 64.31 -13.00
N LEU A 5 -50.87 63.00 -12.81
CA LEU A 5 -50.13 62.11 -11.92
C LEU A 5 -49.01 61.45 -12.75
N LYS A 6 -47.74 61.55 -12.35
CA LYS A 6 -46.61 60.74 -12.85
C LYS A 6 -45.51 60.76 -11.79
N LYS A 7 -44.75 59.72 -11.44
CA LYS A 7 -44.77 58.26 -11.62
C LYS A 7 -43.81 57.75 -10.52
N ALA A 8 -44.15 56.63 -9.88
CA ALA A 8 -43.22 55.86 -9.05
C ALA A 8 -42.06 55.29 -9.88
N THR A 9 -40.87 55.07 -9.29
CA THR A 9 -40.12 53.79 -9.29
C THR A 9 -38.85 53.94 -8.41
N PRO A 10 -38.59 53.04 -7.46
CA PRO A 10 -37.35 52.98 -6.68
C PRO A 10 -36.28 52.15 -7.41
N LEU A 11 -35.02 52.56 -7.38
CA LEU A 11 -33.92 51.75 -7.93
C LEU A 11 -32.84 51.54 -6.87
N PHE A 12 -32.91 50.34 -6.28
CA PHE A 12 -31.83 49.61 -5.61
C PHE A 12 -30.49 49.83 -6.33
N LEU A 13 -29.47 50.35 -5.64
CA LEU A 13 -28.09 50.20 -6.08
C LEU A 13 -27.35 49.25 -5.13
N LEU A 14 -26.96 48.14 -5.75
CA LEU A 14 -26.32 46.97 -5.18
C LEU A 14 -24.98 47.29 -4.49
N THR A 15 -24.84 46.76 -3.29
CA THR A 15 -23.57 46.38 -2.70
C THR A 15 -22.92 45.29 -3.56
N ALA A 16 -21.75 45.56 -4.13
CA ALA A 16 -20.89 44.52 -4.70
C ALA A 16 -19.47 44.71 -4.14
N SER A 17 -19.24 44.07 -3.00
CA SER A 17 -17.93 43.86 -2.39
C SER A 17 -16.98 43.26 -3.42
N ILE A 18 -15.96 44.02 -3.81
CA ILE A 18 -14.84 43.50 -4.59
C ILE A 18 -14.03 42.61 -3.65
N LEU A 19 -14.37 41.32 -3.64
CA LEU A 19 -13.57 40.28 -2.99
C LEU A 19 -12.27 40.15 -3.76
N PHE A 20 -11.17 40.44 -3.07
CA PHE A 20 -9.81 40.17 -3.51
C PHE A 20 -9.68 38.71 -3.95
N LEU A 21 -9.61 38.47 -5.26
CA LEU A 21 -9.15 37.21 -5.83
C LEU A 21 -7.65 37.09 -5.53
N ASN A 22 -7.32 36.55 -4.36
CA ASN A 22 -6.00 35.99 -4.12
C ASN A 22 -5.85 34.79 -5.05
N VAL A 23 -5.21 35.01 -6.20
CA VAL A 23 -4.71 33.95 -7.06
C VAL A 23 -3.63 33.20 -6.27
N GLN A 24 -4.04 32.12 -5.60
CA GLN A 24 -3.10 31.20 -4.97
C GLN A 24 -2.38 30.45 -6.09
N ASN A 25 -1.16 30.89 -6.36
CA ASN A 25 -0.19 30.20 -7.21
C ASN A 25 0.14 28.85 -6.55
N SER A 26 -0.67 27.84 -6.86
CA SER A 26 -0.45 26.48 -6.39
C SER A 26 0.74 25.93 -7.16
N LYS A 27 1.94 26.01 -6.58
CA LYS A 27 3.06 25.19 -7.03
C LYS A 27 2.62 23.74 -6.83
N ALA A 28 2.20 23.10 -7.91
CA ALA A 28 2.07 21.66 -7.97
C ALA A 28 3.45 21.08 -7.65
N GLN A 29 3.68 20.82 -6.37
CA GLN A 29 4.87 20.16 -5.90
C GLN A 29 4.73 18.74 -6.41
N MET A 30 5.37 18.44 -7.55
CA MET A 30 5.51 17.07 -8.02
C MET A 30 6.23 16.31 -6.91
N ILE A 31 5.46 15.59 -6.11
CA ILE A 31 5.97 14.64 -5.13
C ILE A 31 6.90 13.74 -5.94
N ALA A 32 8.20 13.81 -5.66
CA ALA A 32 9.17 12.94 -6.31
C ALA A 32 8.63 11.50 -6.26
N PRO A 33 8.69 10.74 -7.37
CA PRO A 33 8.16 9.40 -7.40
C PRO A 33 8.70 8.62 -6.19
N PRO A 34 7.85 7.91 -5.42
CA PRO A 34 8.33 7.13 -4.30
C PRO A 34 9.49 6.24 -4.78
N ASN A 35 10.60 6.23 -4.03
CA ASN A 35 11.80 5.38 -4.22
C ASN A 35 11.51 4.16 -5.09
N ASN A 36 12.16 4.03 -6.25
CA ASN A 36 11.75 3.15 -7.36
C ASN A 36 11.05 1.85 -6.90
N ILE A 37 9.76 1.75 -7.16
CA ILE A 37 9.02 0.52 -6.90
C ILE A 37 9.04 -0.28 -8.20
N ASN A 38 9.56 -1.50 -8.14
CA ASN A 38 9.63 -2.39 -9.30
C ASN A 38 8.23 -2.55 -9.95
N PRO A 39 8.13 -2.69 -11.29
CA PRO A 39 6.84 -2.62 -11.99
C PRO A 39 5.75 -3.49 -11.38
N ASN A 40 6.03 -4.75 -11.06
CA ASN A 40 5.03 -5.69 -10.52
C ASN A 40 5.00 -5.74 -8.98
N HIS A 41 5.33 -4.64 -8.30
CA HIS A 41 5.36 -4.58 -6.84
C HIS A 41 4.49 -3.45 -6.29
N CYS A 42 4.00 -3.66 -5.07
CA CYS A 42 3.33 -2.65 -4.26
C CYS A 42 4.03 -2.56 -2.91
N ARG A 43 4.48 -1.35 -2.54
CA ARG A 43 5.15 -1.10 -1.27
C ARG A 43 4.10 -0.84 -0.19
N ILE A 44 4.14 -1.62 0.88
CA ILE A 44 3.18 -1.52 1.98
C ILE A 44 3.86 -1.40 3.34
N ILE A 45 3.08 -0.92 4.31
CA ILE A 45 3.24 -1.30 5.72
C ILE A 45 2.24 -2.40 6.01
N GLY A 46 2.73 -3.58 6.40
CA GLY A 46 1.92 -4.74 6.76
C GLY A 46 2.04 -5.10 8.23
N LYS A 47 1.07 -5.89 8.72
CA LYS A 47 1.11 -6.55 10.02
C LYS A 47 0.89 -8.05 9.85
N VAL A 48 1.70 -8.88 10.47
CA VAL A 48 1.46 -10.34 10.49
C VAL A 48 0.24 -10.62 11.38
N VAL A 49 -0.79 -11.22 10.79
CA VAL A 49 -2.02 -11.62 11.50
C VAL A 49 -1.94 -13.07 11.92
N GLU A 50 -1.45 -13.94 11.04
CA GLU A 50 -1.37 -15.37 11.26
C GLU A 50 -0.21 -15.96 10.47
N ILE A 51 0.59 -16.82 11.08
CA ILE A 51 1.62 -17.59 10.38
C ILE A 51 1.00 -18.92 9.96
N VAL A 52 1.05 -19.22 8.66
CA VAL A 52 0.53 -20.48 8.13
C VAL A 52 1.52 -21.59 8.50
N PRO A 53 1.06 -22.64 9.22
CA PRO A 53 1.94 -23.71 9.66
C PRO A 53 2.44 -24.53 8.46
N VAL A 54 3.68 -25.00 8.55
CA VAL A 54 4.27 -25.91 7.56
C VAL A 54 4.04 -27.35 8.00
N LYS A 55 3.55 -28.17 7.07
CA LYS A 55 3.46 -29.62 7.26
C LYS A 55 4.83 -30.22 6.98
N THR A 56 5.68 -30.24 7.99
CA THR A 56 7.04 -30.79 7.86
C THR A 56 6.99 -32.28 7.59
N THR A 57 7.61 -32.72 6.50
CA THR A 57 7.81 -34.14 6.20
C THR A 57 9.16 -34.60 6.74
N LYS A 58 9.32 -35.91 7.01
CA LYS A 58 10.58 -36.47 7.52
C LYS A 58 11.78 -36.20 6.59
N ASN A 59 11.54 -35.98 5.30
CA ASN A 59 12.55 -35.78 4.27
C ASN A 59 12.65 -34.33 3.78
N ALA A 60 12.15 -33.35 4.57
CA ALA A 60 12.26 -31.95 4.22
C ALA A 60 13.72 -31.54 4.03
N THR A 61 14.06 -30.98 2.87
CA THR A 61 15.42 -30.53 2.52
C THR A 61 15.49 -29.02 2.40
N GLN A 62 14.40 -28.37 1.99
CA GLN A 62 14.36 -26.93 1.80
C GLN A 62 13.89 -26.21 3.07
N PRO A 63 14.37 -24.98 3.34
CA PRO A 63 13.98 -24.23 4.54
C PRO A 63 12.46 -24.04 4.69
N CYS A 64 11.74 -23.78 3.60
CA CYS A 64 10.27 -23.60 3.64
C CYS A 64 9.47 -24.90 3.80
N GLU A 65 10.13 -26.06 3.74
CA GLU A 65 9.54 -27.35 4.08
C GLU A 65 9.72 -27.67 5.57
N LYS A 66 10.64 -26.96 6.25
CA LYS A 66 10.93 -27.11 7.69
C LYS A 66 10.34 -25.98 8.54
N TYR A 67 10.27 -24.78 7.97
CA TYR A 67 9.92 -23.55 8.66
C TYR A 67 8.89 -22.77 7.88
N ALA A 68 8.01 -22.05 8.58
CA ALA A 68 6.95 -21.28 7.97
C ALA A 68 7.49 -20.21 7.01
N CYS A 69 6.96 -20.20 5.79
CA CYS A 69 7.23 -19.19 4.76
C CYS A 69 5.96 -18.55 4.24
N GLN A 70 4.81 -18.82 4.85
CA GLN A 70 3.53 -18.21 4.47
C GLN A 70 2.89 -17.58 5.69
N ALA A 71 2.27 -16.42 5.49
CA ALA A 71 1.51 -15.75 6.52
C ALA A 71 0.32 -15.02 5.90
N LYS A 72 -0.74 -14.89 6.70
CA LYS A 72 -1.78 -13.90 6.45
C LYS A 72 -1.31 -12.57 7.03
N ILE A 73 -1.27 -11.54 6.20
CA ILE A 73 -0.88 -10.19 6.61
C ILE A 73 -2.03 -9.22 6.39
N GLN A 74 -2.18 -8.26 7.29
CA GLN A 74 -3.07 -7.13 7.12
C GLN A 74 -2.31 -5.98 6.46
N VAL A 75 -2.85 -5.41 5.39
CA VAL A 75 -2.29 -4.21 4.75
C VAL A 75 -2.70 -2.99 5.56
N LEU A 76 -1.77 -2.38 6.29
CA LEU A 76 -2.03 -1.19 7.11
C LEU A 76 -1.95 0.10 6.29
N LYS A 77 -0.99 0.17 5.35
CA LYS A 77 -0.80 1.33 4.46
C LYS A 77 -0.23 0.87 3.12
N VAL A 78 -0.62 1.54 2.04
CA VAL A 78 0.04 1.47 0.73
C VAL A 78 0.89 2.72 0.58
N LEU A 79 2.19 2.54 0.40
CA LEU A 79 3.16 3.63 0.25
C LEU A 79 3.44 3.97 -1.22
N GLY A 80 3.13 3.06 -2.14
CA GLY A 80 3.25 3.27 -3.57
C GLY A 80 3.13 1.96 -4.35
N THR A 81 2.94 2.09 -5.66
CA THR A 81 2.69 0.97 -6.56
C THR A 81 3.53 1.14 -7.82
N GLY A 82 4.17 0.05 -8.26
CA GLY A 82 4.87 -0.01 -9.53
C GLY A 82 3.89 -0.01 -10.71
N VAL A 83 4.34 0.49 -11.86
CA VAL A 83 3.48 0.70 -13.05
C VAL A 83 2.84 -0.57 -13.63
N GLY A 84 3.38 -1.74 -13.33
CA GLY A 84 2.88 -3.05 -13.80
C GLY A 84 2.06 -3.82 -12.76
N PHE A 85 1.79 -3.22 -11.59
CA PHE A 85 1.05 -3.86 -10.53
C PHE A 85 -0.43 -3.51 -10.65
N HIS A 86 -1.17 -4.35 -11.36
CA HIS A 86 -2.58 -4.12 -11.71
C HIS A 86 -3.59 -4.62 -10.66
N THR A 87 -3.10 -5.04 -9.49
CA THR A 87 -3.94 -5.62 -8.43
C THR A 87 -3.95 -4.69 -7.22
N PRO A 88 -4.91 -3.76 -7.09
CA PRO A 88 -4.91 -2.85 -5.95
C PRO A 88 -5.03 -3.60 -4.61
N LEU A 89 -4.10 -3.34 -3.70
CA LEU A 89 -4.16 -3.87 -2.33
C LEU A 89 -5.05 -2.96 -1.49
N SER A 90 -6.14 -3.51 -0.98
CA SER A 90 -7.06 -2.78 -0.11
C SER A 90 -6.51 -2.66 1.31
N ILE A 91 -6.59 -1.46 1.89
CA ILE A 91 -6.24 -1.20 3.29
C ILE A 91 -7.17 -2.02 4.20
N ASP A 92 -6.63 -2.47 5.33
CA ASP A 92 -7.24 -3.33 6.35
C ASP A 92 -7.66 -4.73 5.87
N LYS A 93 -7.47 -5.05 4.59
CA LYS A 93 -7.68 -6.40 4.10
C LYS A 93 -6.50 -7.30 4.47
N THR A 94 -6.86 -8.53 4.79
CA THR A 94 -5.91 -9.60 5.03
C THR A 94 -5.65 -10.36 3.74
N ILE A 95 -4.38 -10.50 3.36
CA ILE A 95 -3.94 -11.24 2.19
C ILE A 95 -2.99 -12.37 2.60
N LEU A 96 -3.05 -13.49 1.90
CA LEU A 96 -2.06 -14.55 2.04
C LEU A 96 -0.81 -14.18 1.23
N VAL A 97 0.34 -14.15 1.89
CA VAL A 97 1.63 -13.86 1.26
C VAL A 97 2.60 -15.00 1.49
N LYS A 98 3.38 -15.31 0.46
CA LYS A 98 4.56 -16.16 0.56
C LYS A 98 5.80 -15.28 0.77
N PHE A 99 6.61 -15.61 1.76
CA PHE A 99 7.95 -15.08 1.90
C PHE A 99 8.90 -15.97 1.09
N ALA A 100 9.78 -15.34 0.30
CA ALA A 100 10.77 -16.08 -0.50
C ALA A 100 11.74 -16.88 0.40
N PHE A 101 11.94 -16.41 1.63
CA PHE A 101 12.67 -17.07 2.70
C PHE A 101 11.71 -17.43 3.84
N THR A 102 12.27 -17.87 4.96
CA THR A 102 11.50 -18.19 6.18
C THR A 102 11.03 -16.94 6.92
N LEU A 103 9.95 -17.10 7.68
CA LEU A 103 9.54 -16.14 8.71
C LEU A 103 10.44 -16.20 9.95
N LEU A 104 11.31 -17.21 10.07
CA LEU A 104 12.40 -17.22 11.04
C LEU A 104 13.57 -16.32 10.60
N PRO A 105 14.42 -15.88 11.53
CA PRO A 105 15.63 -15.15 11.22
C PRO A 105 16.53 -15.91 10.23
N THR A 106 17.01 -15.24 9.18
CA THR A 106 17.73 -15.92 8.10
C THR A 106 19.23 -16.08 8.35
N GLN A 107 19.80 -15.42 9.37
CA GLN A 107 21.25 -15.34 9.57
C GLN A 107 21.96 -16.70 9.65
N LYS A 108 21.33 -17.70 10.25
CA LYS A 108 21.86 -19.07 10.33
C LYS A 108 21.41 -19.96 9.17
N LEU A 109 20.20 -19.73 8.65
CA LEU A 109 19.56 -20.58 7.64
C LEU A 109 20.04 -20.27 6.21
N PHE A 110 20.47 -19.02 5.97
CA PHE A 110 20.88 -18.54 4.66
C PHE A 110 22.13 -17.66 4.78
N PRO A 111 23.30 -18.24 5.10
CA PRO A 111 24.53 -17.48 5.39
C PRO A 111 25.08 -16.68 4.19
N LYS A 112 24.63 -17.00 2.97
CA LYS A 112 25.03 -16.33 1.74
C LYS A 112 24.12 -15.16 1.34
N LEU A 113 23.12 -14.81 2.15
CA LEU A 113 22.32 -13.61 1.89
C LEU A 113 23.13 -12.37 2.18
N ASN A 114 23.13 -11.43 1.23
CA ASN A 114 23.77 -10.13 1.37
C ASN A 114 23.23 -9.34 2.57
N GLN A 115 21.99 -9.62 2.98
CA GLN A 115 21.35 -9.02 4.14
C GLN A 115 20.56 -10.08 4.91
N ALA A 116 20.86 -10.21 6.20
CA ALA A 116 20.06 -11.04 7.10
C ALA A 116 18.68 -10.39 7.36
N LEU A 117 17.63 -11.20 7.30
CA LEU A 117 16.28 -10.81 7.65
C LEU A 117 16.02 -11.22 9.11
N PRO A 118 15.44 -10.34 9.94
CA PRO A 118 15.36 -10.54 11.38
C PRO A 118 14.31 -11.57 11.82
N GLY A 119 13.50 -12.09 10.90
CA GLY A 119 12.31 -12.87 11.21
C GLY A 119 11.08 -12.00 11.50
N LEU A 120 9.90 -12.61 11.41
CA LEU A 120 8.61 -12.01 11.74
C LEU A 120 7.77 -13.00 12.55
N SER A 121 7.11 -12.48 13.58
CA SER A 121 6.15 -13.16 14.43
C SER A 121 4.76 -12.55 14.26
N THR A 122 3.72 -13.27 14.68
CA THR A 122 2.36 -12.71 14.74
C THR A 122 2.35 -11.39 15.54
N GLY A 123 1.70 -10.37 14.98
CA GLY A 123 1.64 -9.03 15.56
C GLY A 123 2.70 -8.07 15.03
N ASP A 124 3.81 -8.56 14.48
CA ASP A 124 4.89 -7.71 13.97
C ASP A 124 4.42 -6.85 12.81
N LYS A 125 4.89 -5.59 12.80
CA LYS A 125 4.74 -4.67 11.69
C LYS A 125 6.01 -4.65 10.85
N PHE A 126 5.85 -4.49 9.54
CA PHE A 126 6.98 -4.44 8.63
C PHE A 126 6.65 -3.60 7.40
N GLN A 127 7.70 -3.08 6.75
CA GLN A 127 7.63 -2.49 5.42
C GLN A 127 8.21 -3.48 4.41
N ALA A 128 7.52 -3.68 3.29
CA ALA A 128 7.99 -4.55 2.21
C ALA A 128 7.40 -4.15 0.86
N ASP A 129 8.07 -4.62 -0.20
CA ASP A 129 7.54 -4.61 -1.56
C ASP A 129 6.90 -5.97 -1.83
N VAL A 130 5.58 -5.98 -1.99
CA VAL A 130 4.79 -7.17 -2.31
C VAL A 130 4.75 -7.33 -3.82
N GLN A 131 5.35 -8.39 -4.33
CA GLN A 131 5.21 -8.77 -5.73
C GLN A 131 3.85 -9.42 -5.96
N GLY A 132 3.13 -8.98 -6.98
CA GLY A 132 1.88 -9.60 -7.44
C GLY A 132 2.11 -10.28 -8.78
N LEU A 133 1.84 -11.58 -8.84
CA LEU A 133 1.85 -12.35 -10.08
C LEU A 133 0.50 -13.04 -10.28
N PRO A 134 0.06 -13.26 -11.53
CA PRO A 134 -1.09 -14.11 -11.81
C PRO A 134 -0.90 -15.49 -11.16
N GLY A 135 -1.95 -16.00 -10.52
CA GLY A 135 -1.95 -17.37 -10.03
C GLY A 135 -2.32 -18.38 -11.13
N MET A 136 -2.09 -19.66 -10.84
CA MET A 136 -2.61 -20.77 -11.65
C MET A 136 -3.79 -21.42 -10.90
N GLY A 137 -4.85 -21.78 -11.62
CA GLY A 137 -6.04 -22.41 -11.03
C GLY A 137 -7.01 -21.40 -10.38
N GLU A 138 -7.67 -21.81 -9.29
CA GLU A 138 -8.71 -21.00 -8.61
C GLU A 138 -8.16 -19.77 -7.86
N GLN A 139 -6.85 -19.72 -7.62
CA GLN A 139 -6.22 -18.54 -7.03
C GLN A 139 -5.90 -17.52 -8.11
N ALA A 140 -6.66 -16.42 -8.13
CA ALA A 140 -6.49 -15.37 -9.12
C ALA A 140 -5.08 -14.75 -9.07
N LEU A 141 -4.45 -14.68 -7.89
CA LEU A 141 -3.23 -13.90 -7.65
C LEU A 141 -2.35 -14.54 -6.58
N ASN A 142 -1.03 -14.50 -6.83
CA ASN A 142 0.01 -14.91 -5.90
C ASN A 142 0.79 -13.70 -5.41
N PHE A 143 0.90 -13.54 -4.09
CA PHE A 143 1.69 -12.48 -3.48
C PHE A 143 2.98 -13.02 -2.86
N THR A 144 4.13 -12.43 -3.24
CA THR A 144 5.43 -12.83 -2.73
C THR A 144 6.21 -11.64 -2.16
N ILE A 145 6.88 -11.85 -1.02
CA ILE A 145 7.77 -10.88 -0.39
C ILE A 145 9.19 -11.46 -0.35
N PHE A 146 10.15 -10.74 -0.93
CA PHE A 146 11.56 -11.16 -0.94
C PHE A 146 12.36 -10.58 0.23
N THR A 147 12.12 -9.31 0.54
CA THR A 147 12.81 -8.61 1.63
C THR A 147 11.81 -7.73 2.37
N TYR A 148 12.13 -7.41 3.62
CA TYR A 148 11.33 -6.54 4.46
C TYR A 148 12.19 -5.85 5.52
N LYS A 149 11.66 -4.76 6.06
CA LYS A 149 12.20 -4.07 7.23
C LYS A 149 11.16 -4.06 8.34
N LYS A 150 11.45 -4.73 9.46
CA LYS A 150 10.62 -4.69 10.66
C LYS A 150 10.52 -3.25 11.19
N GLN A 151 9.33 -2.84 11.62
CA GLN A 151 9.02 -1.50 12.13
C GLN A 151 9.03 -1.48 13.66
#